data_AF-A0A2S5V579-F1
#
_entry.id   AF-A0A2S5V579-F1
#
_cell.length_a   1.000
_cell.length_b   1.000
_cell.length_c   1.000
_cell.angle_alpha   90.00
_cell.angle_beta   90.00
_cell.angle_gamma   90.00
#
_symmetry.space_group_name_H-M   'P 1'
#
loop_
_entity.id
_entity.type
_entity.pdbx_description
1 polymer ?
#
loop_
_entity_poly.entity_id
_entity_poly.type
_entity_poly.pdbx_seq_one_letter_code
_entity_poly.pdbx_strand_id
1 'polypeptide(L)'
;MTIAAAAMLGLSACSGSPSADSGSTADSGSAAEAPASDQSVADACAVVQTKLQEASTALSEIDITATTSDPQTTIDAFSETVDGIGDAAESVSNEEVKTATTAVHEDFVTVRDLMQKVLIDQDTSVAGELSTATTDMQTSGNELNTLCTS
;
A
#
# COMPACT_ATOMS: atom_id res chain seq x y z
N MET A 1 7.56 14.50 -38.76
CA MET A 1 6.34 13.87 -39.33
C MET A 1 5.19 14.16 -38.38
N THR A 2 4.10 14.66 -38.94
CA THR A 2 2.87 15.13 -38.30
C THR A 2 1.81 14.03 -38.22
N ILE A 3 1.17 13.85 -37.06
CA ILE A 3 -0.21 13.39 -36.85
C ILE A 3 -0.64 14.04 -35.51
N ALA A 4 -1.44 15.11 -35.36
CA ALA A 4 -2.75 15.51 -35.89
C ALA A 4 -3.96 14.76 -35.28
N ALA A 5 -4.66 15.49 -34.40
CA ALA A 5 -6.11 15.57 -34.22
C ALA A 5 -6.89 14.44 -33.48
N ALA A 6 -7.42 14.85 -32.31
CA ALA A 6 -8.84 14.87 -31.92
C ALA A 6 -9.75 13.66 -32.21
N ALA A 7 -10.48 13.20 -31.18
CA ALA A 7 -11.95 13.34 -31.12
C ALA A 7 -12.54 12.71 -29.85
N MET A 8 -13.72 13.25 -29.52
CA MET A 8 -14.62 12.94 -28.42
C MET A 8 -15.02 11.46 -28.28
N LEU A 9 -15.26 11.04 -27.04
CA LEU A 9 -16.25 10.01 -26.72
C LEU A 9 -17.15 10.52 -25.60
N GLY A 10 -18.20 11.23 -26.00
CA GLY A 10 -19.42 11.37 -25.21
C GLY A 10 -20.45 10.31 -25.63
N LEU A 11 -21.42 10.10 -24.74
CA LEU A 11 -22.71 9.40 -24.87
C LEU A 11 -22.74 7.87 -24.61
N SER A 12 -23.02 7.53 -23.35
CA SER A 12 -24.12 6.61 -23.03
C SER A 12 -25.18 7.34 -22.19
N ALA A 13 -25.91 8.24 -22.86
CA ALA A 13 -27.19 8.74 -22.38
C ALA A 13 -28.21 7.59 -22.51
N CYS A 14 -28.56 6.94 -21.40
CA CYS A 14 -29.65 5.98 -21.34
C CYS A 14 -30.98 6.76 -21.28
N SER A 15 -31.52 7.11 -22.44
CA SER A 15 -32.91 7.57 -22.56
C SER A 15 -33.81 6.34 -22.64
N GLY A 16 -34.39 5.96 -21.49
CA GLY A 16 -35.46 4.99 -21.39
C GLY A 16 -36.67 5.62 -20.69
N SER A 17 -37.77 5.82 -21.40
CA SER A 17 -39.12 6.01 -20.83
C SER A 17 -40.17 5.93 -21.93
N PRO A 18 -41.45 5.58 -21.64
CA PRO A 18 -42.05 5.25 -20.33
C PRO A 18 -42.92 3.97 -20.34
N SER A 19 -43.15 3.37 -19.17
CA SER A 19 -44.42 2.67 -18.87
C SER A 19 -44.55 2.50 -17.36
N ALA A 20 -45.66 3.01 -16.83
CA ALA A 20 -46.08 2.80 -15.47
C ALA A 20 -46.68 1.39 -15.33
N ASP A 21 -46.22 0.63 -14.36
CA ASP A 21 -47.10 -0.27 -13.59
C ASP A 21 -46.53 -0.44 -12.17
N SER A 22 -47.45 -0.58 -11.23
CA SER A 22 -47.25 -0.46 -9.79
C SER A 22 -46.69 -1.74 -9.20
N GLY A 23 -45.74 -1.65 -8.27
CA GLY A 23 -45.29 -2.80 -7.50
C GLY A 23 -44.26 -2.46 -6.43
N SER A 24 -44.73 -2.28 -5.20
CA SER A 24 -43.94 -2.22 -3.98
C SER A 24 -42.89 -3.34 -3.90
N THR A 25 -41.63 -2.97 -3.66
CA THR A 25 -40.96 -3.15 -2.35
C THR A 25 -39.62 -2.44 -2.42
N ALA A 26 -39.46 -1.46 -1.52
CA ALA A 26 -38.14 -0.99 -1.13
C ALA A 26 -37.37 -2.17 -0.54
N ASP A 27 -36.24 -2.52 -1.14
CA ASP A 27 -35.14 -3.12 -0.40
C ASP A 27 -33.93 -2.24 -0.65
N SER A 28 -33.61 -1.49 0.39
CA SER A 28 -32.41 -0.68 0.53
C SER A 28 -31.21 -1.61 0.55
N GLY A 29 -30.73 -1.99 -0.64
CA GLY A 29 -29.35 -2.42 -0.82
C GLY A 29 -28.45 -1.20 -0.61
N SER A 30 -28.23 -0.85 0.66
CA SER A 30 -27.18 0.07 1.07
C SER A 30 -25.89 -0.52 0.52
N ALA A 31 -25.44 -0.02 -0.63
CA ALA A 31 -24.02 0.01 -0.87
C ALA A 31 -23.46 0.71 0.37
N ALA A 32 -22.66 -0.01 1.16
CA ALA A 32 -21.85 0.64 2.16
C ALA A 32 -20.99 1.62 1.36
N GLU A 33 -21.39 2.90 1.34
CA GLU A 33 -20.45 3.97 1.06
C GLU A 33 -19.33 3.74 2.06
N ALA A 34 -18.19 3.24 1.58
CA ALA A 34 -16.94 3.45 2.26
C ALA A 34 -16.92 4.94 2.60
N PRO A 35 -16.57 5.33 3.84
CA PRO A 35 -16.57 6.73 4.22
C PRO A 35 -15.81 7.48 3.12
N ALA A 36 -16.53 8.38 2.43
CA ALA A 36 -15.95 9.16 1.36
C ALA A 36 -14.87 10.02 2.02
N SER A 37 -13.64 9.55 1.96
CA SER A 37 -12.48 10.33 2.33
C SER A 37 -12.43 11.51 1.38
N ASP A 38 -12.35 12.72 1.91
CA ASP A 38 -12.18 13.92 1.07
C ASP A 38 -10.87 13.87 0.25
N GLN A 39 -9.94 12.99 0.62
CA GLN A 39 -8.67 12.76 -0.07
C GLN A 39 -8.84 11.80 -1.26
N SER A 40 -8.39 12.25 -2.43
CA SER A 40 -8.30 11.41 -3.62
C SER A 40 -7.22 10.32 -3.45
N VAL A 41 -7.34 9.21 -4.19
CA VAL A 41 -6.32 8.16 -4.23
C VAL A 41 -4.95 8.74 -4.61
N ALA A 42 -4.91 9.62 -5.62
CA ALA A 42 -3.68 10.25 -6.08
C ALA A 42 -3.01 11.11 -4.99
N ASP A 43 -3.78 11.90 -4.25
CA ASP A 43 -3.24 12.73 -3.16
C ASP A 43 -2.74 11.87 -1.99
N ALA A 44 -3.47 10.81 -1.64
CA ALA A 44 -3.06 9.86 -0.62
C ALA A 44 -1.77 9.14 -1.00
N CYS A 45 -1.68 8.65 -2.24
CA CYS A 45 -0.48 8.00 -2.77
C CYS A 45 0.73 8.94 -2.84
N ALA A 46 0.53 10.24 -3.08
CA ALA A 46 1.59 11.23 -3.01
C ALA A 46 2.14 11.38 -1.58
N VAL A 47 1.25 11.41 -0.57
CA VAL A 47 1.65 11.44 0.86
C VAL A 47 2.47 10.20 1.22
N VAL A 48 1.99 9.01 0.83
CA VAL A 48 2.71 7.74 1.08
C VAL A 48 4.08 7.74 0.42
N GLN A 49 4.18 8.15 -0.85
CA GLN A 49 5.46 8.23 -1.56
C GLN A 49 6.43 9.21 -0.91
N THR A 50 5.97 10.36 -0.40
CA THR A 50 6.83 11.29 0.33
C THR A 50 7.38 10.65 1.61
N LYS A 51 6.53 9.98 2.38
CA LYS A 51 6.93 9.30 3.63
C LYS A 51 7.90 8.15 3.38
N LEU A 52 7.66 7.35 2.35
CA LEU A 52 8.58 6.29 1.94
C LEU A 52 9.95 6.83 1.50
N GLN A 53 10.00 7.99 0.84
CA GLN A 53 11.26 8.64 0.47
C GLN A 53 12.02 9.15 1.70
N GLU A 54 11.32 9.69 2.70
CA GLU A 54 11.90 10.09 3.98
C GLU A 54 12.53 8.86 4.68
N ALA A 55 11.79 7.76 4.80
CA ALA A 55 12.27 6.50 5.37
C ALA A 55 13.45 5.89 4.57
N SER A 56 13.41 5.94 3.24
CA SER A 56 14.49 5.44 2.39
C SER A 56 15.78 6.25 2.53
N THR A 57 15.66 7.55 2.81
CA THR A 57 16.81 8.40 3.08
C THR A 57 17.51 7.95 4.36
N ALA A 58 16.76 7.65 5.42
CA ALA A 58 17.31 7.09 6.66
C ALA A 58 18.07 5.79 6.40
N LEU A 59 17.49 4.85 5.64
CA LEU A 59 18.16 3.59 5.24
C LEU A 59 19.50 3.82 4.53
N SER A 60 19.59 4.85 3.69
CA SER A 60 20.82 5.13 2.92
C SER A 60 21.98 5.62 3.79
N GLU A 61 21.70 6.07 5.01
CA GLU A 61 22.72 6.49 5.98
C GLU A 61 23.34 5.31 6.73
N ILE A 62 22.76 4.10 6.64
CA ILE A 62 23.31 2.90 7.26
C ILE A 62 24.42 2.28 6.40
N ASP A 63 25.53 1.97 7.04
CA ASP A 63 26.60 1.18 6.46
C ASP A 63 26.22 -0.31 6.38
N ILE A 64 25.55 -0.69 5.29
CA ILE A 64 25.15 -2.08 4.98
C ILE A 64 26.34 -3.06 4.90
N THR A 65 27.58 -2.57 4.80
CA THR A 65 28.77 -3.46 4.81
C THR A 65 29.09 -4.00 6.20
N ALA A 66 28.53 -3.39 7.25
CA ALA A 66 28.69 -3.82 8.64
C ALA A 66 27.66 -4.85 9.12
N THR A 67 26.66 -5.22 8.30
CA THR A 67 25.53 -6.09 8.66
C THR A 67 25.93 -7.39 9.39
N THR A 68 27.04 -8.03 9.01
CA THR A 68 27.53 -9.27 9.66
C THR A 68 28.19 -9.00 11.02
N SER A 69 28.72 -7.79 11.22
CA SER A 69 29.40 -7.39 12.45
C SER A 69 28.45 -6.72 13.45
N ASP A 70 27.33 -6.18 12.96
CA ASP A 70 26.32 -5.51 13.76
C ASP A 70 24.89 -5.77 13.21
N PRO A 71 24.35 -6.96 13.48
CA PRO A 71 23.00 -7.31 13.03
C PRO A 71 21.91 -6.49 13.75
N GLN A 72 22.18 -5.90 14.93
CA GLN A 72 21.21 -5.05 15.63
C GLN A 72 21.00 -3.74 14.86
N THR A 73 22.07 -3.06 14.45
CA THR A 73 21.95 -1.85 13.63
C THR A 73 21.17 -2.09 12.33
N THR A 74 21.28 -3.27 11.73
CA THR A 74 20.47 -3.64 10.55
C THR A 74 18.99 -3.83 10.88
N ILE A 75 18.64 -4.43 12.02
CA ILE A 75 17.25 -4.59 12.46
C ILE A 75 16.64 -3.23 12.83
N ASP A 76 17.41 -2.34 13.46
CA ASP A 76 16.97 -0.99 13.82
C ASP A 76 16.69 -0.16 12.56
N ALA A 77 17.60 -0.16 11.59
CA ALA A 77 17.42 0.44 10.28
C ALA A 77 16.15 -0.02 9.56
N PHE A 78 15.93 -1.33 9.55
CA PHE A 78 14.75 -1.91 8.93
C PHE A 78 13.48 -1.55 9.71
N SER A 79 13.56 -1.49 11.04
CA SER A 79 12.44 -1.05 11.90
C SER A 79 12.08 0.41 11.66
N GLU A 80 13.04 1.31 11.44
CA GLU A 80 12.75 2.71 11.08
C GLU A 80 12.00 2.80 9.74
N THR A 81 12.30 1.89 8.81
CA THR A 81 11.53 1.79 7.55
C THR A 81 10.11 1.33 7.79
N VAL A 82 9.94 0.29 8.62
CA VAL A 82 8.63 -0.23 9.02
C VAL A 82 7.80 0.88 9.66
N ASP A 83 8.37 1.61 10.61
CA ASP A 83 7.72 2.73 11.29
C ASP A 83 7.33 3.84 10.30
N GLY A 84 8.20 4.18 9.35
CA GLY A 84 7.90 5.16 8.29
C GLY A 84 6.74 4.74 7.37
N ILE A 85 6.56 3.44 7.12
CA ILE A 85 5.39 2.92 6.38
C ILE A 85 4.12 3.01 7.25
N GLY A 86 4.24 2.70 8.55
CA GLY A 86 3.14 2.86 9.51
C GLY A 86 2.65 4.31 9.59
N ASP A 87 3.58 5.26 9.76
CA ASP A 87 3.31 6.70 9.75
C ASP A 87 2.63 7.15 8.45
N ALA A 88 3.04 6.58 7.31
CA ALA A 88 2.42 6.86 6.01
C ALA A 88 0.96 6.40 5.96
N ALA A 89 0.65 5.20 6.47
CA ALA A 89 -0.70 4.67 6.56
C ALA A 89 -1.58 5.54 7.49
N GLU A 90 -1.04 6.02 8.61
CA GLU A 90 -1.77 6.91 9.53
C GLU A 90 -2.00 8.31 8.97
N SER A 91 -1.11 8.78 8.08
CA SER A 91 -1.15 10.10 7.47
C SER A 91 -2.18 10.25 6.34
N VAL A 92 -2.72 9.14 5.81
CA VAL A 92 -3.72 9.16 4.75
C VAL A 92 -5.13 8.98 5.30
N SER A 93 -6.10 9.68 4.72
CA SER A 93 -7.51 9.53 5.05
C SER A 93 -8.27 8.69 4.02
N ASN A 94 -7.70 8.49 2.82
CA ASN A 94 -8.26 7.57 1.83
C ASN A 94 -8.15 6.13 2.31
N GLU A 95 -9.30 5.48 2.55
CA GLU A 95 -9.35 4.14 3.15
C GLU A 95 -8.77 3.05 2.25
N GLU A 96 -8.86 3.19 0.93
CA GLU A 96 -8.27 2.24 -0.02
C GLU A 96 -6.74 2.30 0.04
N VAL A 97 -6.17 3.50 -0.04
CA VAL A 97 -4.71 3.71 0.07
C VAL A 97 -4.20 3.37 1.47
N LYS A 98 -4.96 3.71 2.52
CA LYS A 98 -4.65 3.33 3.91
C LYS A 98 -4.57 1.81 4.07
N THR A 99 -5.57 1.09 3.57
CA THR A 99 -5.62 -0.37 3.67
C THR A 99 -4.43 -1.00 2.94
N ALA A 100 -4.14 -0.55 1.72
CA ALA A 100 -3.00 -1.05 0.95
C ALA A 100 -1.66 -0.74 1.64
N THR A 101 -1.50 0.47 2.19
CA THR A 101 -0.26 0.87 2.91
C THR A 101 -0.13 0.11 4.23
N THR A 102 -1.24 -0.17 4.92
CA THR A 102 -1.26 -0.97 6.15
C THR A 102 -0.86 -2.42 5.88
N ALA A 103 -1.34 -3.03 4.79
CA ALA A 103 -0.92 -4.37 4.40
C ALA A 103 0.59 -4.44 4.14
N VAL A 104 1.14 -3.45 3.43
CA VAL A 104 2.60 -3.33 3.26
C VAL A 104 3.31 -3.22 4.61
N HIS A 105 2.83 -2.37 5.52
CA HIS A 105 3.41 -2.22 6.85
C HIS A 105 3.43 -3.55 7.63
N GLU A 106 2.32 -4.28 7.66
CA GLU A 106 2.21 -5.57 8.37
C GLU A 106 3.16 -6.64 7.81
N ASP A 107 3.35 -6.68 6.49
CA ASP A 107 4.31 -7.59 5.87
C ASP A 107 5.76 -7.21 6.22
N PHE A 108 6.08 -5.91 6.22
CA PHE A 108 7.37 -5.41 6.67
C PHE A 108 7.61 -5.73 8.15
N VAL A 109 6.63 -5.57 9.04
CA VAL A 109 6.72 -6.00 10.45
C VAL A 109 7.07 -7.50 10.53
N THR A 110 6.39 -8.32 9.74
CA THR A 110 6.62 -9.78 9.74
C THR A 110 8.04 -10.12 9.28
N VAL A 111 8.52 -9.49 8.21
CA VAL A 111 9.91 -9.65 7.74
C VAL A 111 10.92 -9.22 8.80
N ARG A 112 10.72 -8.06 9.44
CA ARG A 112 11.57 -7.53 10.51
C ARG A 112 11.70 -8.53 11.67
N ASP A 113 10.58 -9.04 12.13
CA ASP A 113 10.53 -9.99 13.25
C ASP A 113 11.24 -11.32 12.91
N LEU A 114 11.07 -11.80 11.68
CA LEU A 114 11.74 -13.01 11.20
C LEU A 114 13.24 -12.78 10.98
N MET A 115 13.64 -11.62 10.47
CA MET A 115 15.06 -11.23 10.38
C MET A 115 15.70 -11.17 11.77
N GLN A 116 15.02 -10.61 12.77
CA GLN A 116 15.50 -10.58 14.14
C GLN A 116 15.73 -12.01 14.68
N LYS A 117 14.76 -12.91 14.49
CA LYS A 117 14.92 -14.33 14.88
C LYS A 117 16.13 -14.99 14.22
N VAL A 118 16.33 -14.77 12.91
CA VAL A 118 17.43 -15.40 12.17
C VAL A 118 18.79 -14.80 12.56
N LEU A 119 18.89 -13.48 12.67
CA LEU A 119 20.17 -12.78 12.83
C LEU A 119 20.61 -12.62 14.29
N ILE A 120 19.65 -12.47 15.21
CA ILE A 120 19.91 -12.19 16.63
C ILE A 120 19.73 -13.46 17.46
N ASP A 121 18.58 -14.12 17.31
CA ASP A 121 18.27 -15.34 18.07
C ASP A 121 18.94 -16.58 17.43
N GLN A 122 19.53 -16.43 16.25
CA GLN A 122 20.15 -17.51 15.46
C GLN A 122 19.19 -18.67 15.16
N ASP A 123 17.89 -18.39 15.14
CA ASP A 123 16.86 -19.36 14.82
C ASP A 123 16.73 -19.49 13.30
N THR A 124 17.53 -20.39 12.73
CA THR A 124 17.48 -20.68 11.28
C THR A 124 16.27 -21.52 10.87
N SER A 125 15.46 -22.01 11.82
CA SER A 125 14.28 -22.82 11.49
C SER A 125 13.18 -22.00 10.80
N VAL A 126 13.14 -20.69 11.06
CA VAL A 126 12.16 -19.77 10.45
C VAL A 126 12.62 -19.19 9.10
N ALA A 127 13.75 -19.65 8.54
CA ALA A 127 14.25 -19.15 7.26
C ALA A 127 13.25 -19.37 6.10
N GLY A 128 12.46 -20.44 6.15
CA GLY A 128 11.38 -20.68 5.19
C GLY A 128 10.26 -19.65 5.32
N GLU A 129 9.85 -19.34 6.54
CA GLU A 129 8.84 -18.31 6.85
C GLU A 129 9.34 -16.93 6.40
N LEU A 130 10.61 -16.61 6.60
CA LEU A 130 11.22 -15.36 6.13
C LEU A 130 11.13 -15.21 4.61
N SER A 131 11.35 -16.29 3.86
CA SER A 131 11.20 -16.28 2.39
C SER A 131 9.74 -16.05 1.97
N THR A 132 8.78 -16.64 2.68
CA THR A 132 7.34 -16.41 2.44
C THR A 132 6.96 -14.97 2.75
N ALA A 133 7.31 -14.47 3.94
CA ALA A 133 7.03 -13.09 4.33
C ALA A 133 7.64 -12.07 3.37
N THR A 134 8.85 -12.34 2.86
CA THR A 134 9.48 -11.49 1.83
C THR A 134 8.69 -11.48 0.51
N THR A 135 8.04 -12.60 0.17
CA THR A 135 7.20 -12.72 -1.04
C THR A 135 5.87 -11.98 -0.85
N ASP A 136 5.27 -12.10 0.33
CA ASP A 136 4.02 -11.42 0.69
C ASP A 136 4.24 -9.89 0.68
N MET A 137 5.34 -9.43 1.32
CA MET A 137 5.79 -8.03 1.28
C MET A 137 5.93 -7.47 -0.15
N GLN A 138 6.53 -8.24 -1.07
CA GLN A 138 6.64 -7.83 -2.47
C GLN A 138 5.27 -7.77 -3.15
N THR A 139 4.36 -8.69 -2.81
CA THR A 139 3.01 -8.73 -3.35
C THR A 139 2.23 -7.49 -2.93
N SER A 140 2.16 -7.21 -1.62
CA SER A 140 1.48 -6.02 -1.09
C SER A 140 2.10 -4.72 -1.63
N GLY A 141 3.43 -4.65 -1.76
CA GLY A 141 4.11 -3.50 -2.36
C GLY A 141 3.71 -3.26 -3.83
N ASN A 142 3.56 -4.33 -4.61
CA ASN A 142 3.09 -4.24 -6.00
C ASN A 142 1.61 -3.85 -6.10
N GLU A 143 0.77 -4.32 -5.18
CA GLU A 143 -0.63 -3.93 -5.09
C GLU A 143 -0.76 -2.43 -4.77
N LEU A 144 -0.02 -1.94 -3.77
CA LEU A 144 0.06 -0.51 -3.46
C LEU A 144 0.55 0.31 -4.66
N ASN A 145 1.60 -0.15 -5.35
CA ASN A 145 2.10 0.55 -6.54
C ASN A 145 1.08 0.56 -7.68
N THR A 146 0.34 -0.53 -7.88
CA THR A 146 -0.71 -0.61 -8.89
C THR A 146 -1.82 0.39 -8.57
N LEU A 147 -2.23 0.48 -7.31
CA LEU A 147 -3.20 1.47 -6.84
C LEU A 147 -2.70 2.91 -7.02
N CYS A 148 -1.41 3.17 -6.76
CA CYS A 148 -0.84 4.50 -6.87
C CYS A 148 -0.47 4.92 -8.29
N THR A 149 -0.62 4.04 -9.28
CA THR A 149 -0.34 4.33 -10.70
C THR A 149 -1.57 4.21 -11.61
N SER A 150 -2.71 3.79 -11.06
CA SER A 150 -4.02 3.77 -11.72
C SER A 150 -4.67 5.14 -11.81
#